data_AF-A0A957VQV0-F1
#
_entry.id   AF-A0A957VQV0-F1
#
_cell.length_a   1.000
_cell.length_b   1.000
_cell.length_c   1.000
_cell.angle_alpha   90.00
_cell.angle_beta   90.00
_cell.angle_gamma   90.00
#
_symmetry.space_group_name_H-M   'P 1'
#
loop_
_entity.id
_entity.type
_entity.pdbx_description
1 polymer ?
#
loop_
_entity_poly.entity_id
_entity_poly.type
_entity_poly.pdbx_seq_one_letter_code
_entity_poly.pdbx_strand_id
1 'polypeptide(L)'
;VVEETARITNLPWVISAAALQEAHGFGAVHLMNDVQATAAAVPALDEDDVVTLRPGTPVKHGAIAVIAPGTGLGESFLVWDGAQYRAHATEGGHASFAPGSEIEVRLLDFLFPIFGHLSYERVASGSGIPNIYRFLREGEGMAEPEWLHLALQDAPDPNPIIMQAALAGKAEICVATLDLF
;
A
#
# COMPACT_ATOMS: atom_id res chain seq x y z
N VAL A 1 -3.09 6.43 -15.53
CA VAL A 1 -3.31 7.39 -16.64
C VAL A 1 -2.75 6.75 -17.89
N VAL A 2 -3.52 6.70 -18.98
CA VAL A 2 -3.06 6.19 -20.28
C VAL A 2 -3.39 7.26 -21.31
N GLU A 3 -2.39 7.69 -22.09
CA GLU A 3 -2.57 8.73 -23.13
C GLU A 3 -3.26 10.00 -22.59
N GLU A 4 -2.82 10.51 -21.43
CA GLU A 4 -3.39 11.71 -20.78
C GLU A 4 -4.91 11.64 -20.51
N THR A 5 -5.42 10.42 -20.37
CA THR A 5 -6.79 10.12 -20.00
C THR A 5 -6.82 9.21 -18.77
N ALA A 6 -7.74 9.51 -17.84
CA ALA A 6 -7.95 8.74 -16.63
C ALA A 6 -9.42 8.34 -16.50
N ARG A 7 -9.68 7.04 -16.34
CA ARG A 7 -10.99 6.52 -15.93
C ARG A 7 -10.91 6.19 -14.45
N ILE A 8 -11.75 6.84 -13.65
CA ILE A 8 -11.74 6.66 -12.20
C ILE A 8 -12.52 5.38 -11.85
N THR A 9 -12.00 4.55 -10.95
CA THR A 9 -12.61 3.28 -10.55
C THR A 9 -13.81 3.47 -9.64
N ASN A 10 -13.78 4.48 -8.77
CA ASN A 10 -14.81 4.74 -7.74
C ASN A 10 -15.83 5.82 -8.14
N LEU A 11 -15.65 6.46 -9.29
CA LEU A 11 -16.54 7.51 -9.81
C LEU A 11 -16.75 7.29 -11.30
N PRO A 12 -17.92 7.64 -11.88
CA PRO A 12 -18.20 7.45 -13.31
C PRO A 12 -17.47 8.47 -14.20
N TRP A 13 -16.33 8.99 -13.76
CA TRP A 13 -15.60 10.05 -14.42
C TRP A 13 -14.57 9.49 -15.40
N VAL A 14 -14.53 10.14 -16.56
CA VAL A 14 -13.44 10.02 -17.53
C VAL A 14 -12.86 11.42 -17.69
N ILE A 15 -11.61 11.59 -17.27
CA ILE A 15 -10.91 12.86 -17.28
C ILE A 15 -9.92 12.84 -18.45
N SER A 16 -9.93 13.89 -19.28
CA SER A 16 -8.99 14.07 -20.38
C SER A 16 -8.27 15.41 -20.21
N ALA A 17 -6.94 15.39 -20.27
CA ALA A 17 -6.14 16.61 -20.20
C ALA A 17 -6.52 17.60 -21.32
N ALA A 18 -6.68 17.10 -22.55
CA ALA A 18 -7.05 17.91 -23.71
C ALA A 18 -8.43 18.58 -23.52
N ALA A 19 -9.42 17.83 -23.03
CA ALA A 19 -10.75 18.39 -22.75
C ALA A 19 -10.69 19.49 -21.68
N LEU A 20 -9.87 19.32 -20.64
CA LEU A 20 -9.66 20.34 -19.62
C LEU A 20 -8.94 21.58 -20.18
N GLN A 21 -7.95 21.41 -21.06
CA GLN A 21 -7.28 22.53 -21.72
C GLN A 21 -8.25 23.33 -22.57
N GLU A 22 -9.06 22.67 -23.40
CA GLU A 22 -10.03 23.33 -24.28
C GLU A 22 -11.11 24.07 -23.48
N ALA A 23 -11.67 23.43 -22.45
CA ALA A 23 -12.75 23.99 -21.65
C ALA A 23 -12.33 25.22 -20.83
N HIS A 24 -11.05 25.31 -20.43
CA HIS A 24 -10.58 26.32 -19.48
C HIS A 24 -9.45 27.23 -20.01
N GLY A 25 -8.95 27.00 -21.22
CA GLY A 25 -7.88 27.80 -21.81
C GLY A 25 -6.51 27.59 -21.15
N PHE A 26 -6.26 26.44 -20.52
CA PHE A 26 -4.98 26.15 -19.88
C PHE A 26 -3.88 25.89 -20.92
N GLY A 27 -2.69 26.47 -20.71
CA GLY A 27 -1.54 26.27 -21.60
C GLY A 27 -1.02 24.82 -21.62
N ALA A 28 -1.10 24.12 -20.48
CA ALA A 28 -0.75 22.71 -20.33
C ALA A 28 -1.61 22.08 -19.24
N VAL A 29 -2.03 20.83 -19.42
CA VAL A 29 -2.61 19.98 -18.38
C VAL A 29 -1.89 18.64 -18.44
N HIS A 30 -1.51 18.13 -17.27
CA HIS A 30 -0.91 16.81 -17.11
C HIS A 30 -1.69 16.03 -16.08
N LEU A 31 -2.07 14.80 -16.40
CA LEU A 31 -2.68 13.91 -15.43
C LEU A 31 -1.60 13.06 -14.75
N MET A 32 -1.62 13.05 -13.42
CA MET A 32 -0.64 12.33 -12.61
C MET A 32 -1.34 11.34 -11.69
N ASN A 33 -0.74 10.16 -11.52
CA ASN A 33 -1.16 9.25 -10.46
C ASN A 33 -0.85 9.86 -9.08
N ASP A 34 -1.64 9.53 -8.06
CA ASP A 34 -1.50 10.06 -6.70
C ASP A 34 -0.16 9.70 -6.07
N VAL A 35 0.28 8.44 -6.14
CA VAL A 35 1.57 7.99 -5.59
C VAL A 35 2.74 8.61 -6.37
N GLN A 36 2.59 8.78 -7.69
CA GLN A 36 3.56 9.52 -8.49
C GLN A 36 3.66 10.99 -8.05
N ALA A 37 2.53 11.62 -7.72
CA ALA A 37 2.50 12.99 -7.20
C ALA A 37 3.17 13.08 -5.81
N THR A 38 2.90 12.11 -4.93
CA THR A 38 3.61 11.98 -3.64
C THR A 38 5.11 11.84 -3.86
N ALA A 39 5.53 10.97 -4.78
CA ALA A 39 6.94 10.79 -5.10
C ALA A 39 7.58 12.08 -5.61
N ALA A 40 6.92 12.81 -6.52
CA ALA A 40 7.41 14.08 -7.04
C ALA A 40 7.61 15.15 -5.95
N ALA A 41 6.90 15.06 -4.82
CA ALA A 41 7.06 15.96 -3.68
C ALA A 41 8.24 15.60 -2.76
N VAL A 42 8.74 14.35 -2.79
CA VAL A 42 9.79 13.88 -1.87
C VAL A 42 11.06 14.75 -1.86
N PRO A 43 11.60 15.22 -3.00
CA PRO A 43 12.78 16.09 -2.97
C PRO A 43 12.57 17.47 -2.33
N ALA A 44 11.32 17.86 -2.05
CA ALA A 44 10.96 19.12 -1.42
C ALA A 44 10.65 19.00 0.08
N LEU A 45 10.74 17.80 0.65
CA LEU A 45 10.55 17.57 2.08
C LEU A 45 11.79 18.00 2.86
N ASP A 46 11.57 18.65 4.00
CA ASP A 46 12.62 19.03 4.95
C ASP A 46 12.79 17.94 6.04
N GLU A 47 13.82 18.09 6.89
CA GLU A 47 14.12 17.11 7.96
C GLU A 47 12.95 16.94 8.96
N ASP A 48 12.16 18.00 9.17
CA ASP A 48 10.99 17.98 10.06
C ASP A 48 9.76 17.28 9.46
N ASP A 49 9.75 17.05 8.14
CA ASP A 49 8.67 16.36 7.43
C ASP A 49 8.85 14.83 7.44
N VAL A 50 10.01 14.33 7.89
CA VAL A 50 10.39 12.91 7.79
C VAL A 50 10.80 12.33 9.12
N VAL A 51 10.43 11.06 9.34
CA VAL A 51 10.88 10.28 10.51
C VAL A 51 11.77 9.14 10.01
N THR A 52 13.02 9.11 10.48
CA THR A 52 13.95 8.04 10.12
C THR A 52 13.64 6.76 10.90
N LEU A 53 13.10 5.75 10.20
CA LEU A 53 12.87 4.41 10.78
C LEU A 53 14.15 3.57 10.86
N ARG A 54 15.01 3.68 9.84
CA ARG A 54 16.30 2.98 9.77
C ARG A 54 17.37 3.94 9.24
N PRO A 55 18.44 4.22 10.00
CA PRO A 55 19.53 5.06 9.52
C PRO A 55 20.27 4.37 8.38
N GLY A 56 20.68 5.17 7.39
CA GLY A 56 21.44 4.73 6.24
C GLY A 56 22.38 5.83 5.76
N THR A 57 23.18 5.55 4.73
CA THR A 57 24.03 6.55 4.07
C THR A 57 23.37 6.96 2.75
N PRO A 58 22.87 8.20 2.61
CA PRO A 58 22.28 8.67 1.37
C PRO A 58 23.29 8.64 0.23
N VAL A 59 22.88 8.12 -0.93
CA VAL A 59 23.67 8.17 -2.15
C VAL A 59 23.26 9.41 -2.93
N LYS A 60 24.19 10.35 -3.13
CA LYS A 60 23.94 11.56 -3.91
C LYS A 60 23.44 11.19 -5.31
N HIS A 61 22.28 11.76 -5.69
CA HIS A 61 21.61 11.47 -6.97
C HIS A 61 21.26 9.98 -7.18
N GLY A 62 21.23 9.19 -6.11
CA GLY A 62 20.76 7.80 -6.14
C GLY A 62 19.25 7.74 -6.38
N ALA A 63 18.77 6.59 -6.86
CA ALA A 63 17.35 6.35 -7.03
C ALA A 63 16.64 6.35 -5.66
N ILE A 64 15.42 6.86 -5.64
CA ILE A 64 14.56 6.93 -4.45
C ILE A 64 13.33 6.09 -4.72
N ALA A 65 13.00 5.15 -3.82
CA ALA A 65 11.75 4.41 -3.87
C ALA A 65 10.74 5.06 -2.91
N VAL A 66 9.48 5.09 -3.32
CA VAL A 66 8.35 5.57 -2.54
C VAL A 66 7.32 4.46 -2.48
N ILE A 67 7.12 3.92 -1.29
CA ILE A 67 6.16 2.84 -1.01
C ILE A 67 5.08 3.43 -0.10
N ALA A 68 3.83 3.30 -0.52
CA ALA A 68 2.68 3.93 0.12
C ALA A 68 1.60 2.86 0.43
N PRO A 69 1.70 2.18 1.59
CA PRO A 69 0.63 1.30 2.04
C PRO A 69 -0.60 2.13 2.44
N GLY A 70 -1.75 1.76 1.91
CA GLY A 70 -3.06 2.36 2.20
C GLY A 70 -4.15 1.29 2.07
N THR A 71 -5.28 1.58 1.42
CA THR A 71 -6.24 0.53 1.06
C THR A 71 -5.60 -0.55 0.18
N GLY A 72 -4.77 -0.13 -0.78
CA GLY A 72 -3.88 -0.98 -1.57
C GLY A 72 -2.40 -0.68 -1.28
N LEU A 73 -1.50 -1.11 -2.17
CA LEU A 73 -0.05 -0.86 -2.03
C LEU A 73 0.46 -0.06 -3.23
N GLY A 74 0.61 1.25 -3.02
CA GLY A 74 1.12 2.17 -4.03
C GLY A 74 2.64 2.15 -4.11
N GLU A 75 3.20 2.16 -5.32
CA GLU A 75 4.64 2.25 -5.53
C GLU A 75 5.01 3.25 -6.63
N SER A 76 6.02 4.06 -6.36
CA SER A 76 6.66 4.95 -7.32
C SER A 76 8.16 5.03 -7.05
N PHE A 77 8.93 5.47 -8.03
CA PHE A 77 10.35 5.71 -7.84
C PHE A 77 10.79 7.00 -8.54
N LEU A 78 11.88 7.58 -8.04
CA LEU A 78 12.54 8.72 -8.65
C LEU A 78 13.94 8.34 -9.13
N VAL A 79 14.30 8.84 -10.31
CA VAL A 79 15.68 8.79 -10.83
C VAL A 79 16.18 10.18 -11.16
N TRP A 80 17.48 10.40 -11.02
CA TRP A 80 18.13 11.64 -11.40
C TRP A 80 18.37 11.69 -12.91
N ASP A 81 17.83 12.70 -13.60
CA ASP A 81 17.98 12.84 -15.06
C ASP A 81 19.23 13.63 -15.51
N GLY A 82 20.07 14.03 -14.56
CA GLY A 82 21.20 14.92 -14.78
C GLY A 82 20.97 16.34 -14.27
N ALA A 83 19.72 16.75 -14.08
CA ALA A 83 19.34 18.08 -13.60
C ALA A 83 18.35 18.06 -12.44
N GLN A 84 17.42 17.09 -12.42
CA GLN A 84 16.41 16.95 -11.37
C GLN A 84 15.97 15.49 -11.19
N TYR A 85 15.26 15.23 -10.09
CA TYR A 85 14.58 13.97 -9.89
C TYR A 85 13.29 13.89 -10.73
N ARG A 86 13.09 12.76 -11.40
CA ARG A 86 11.87 12.46 -12.18
C ARG A 86 11.11 11.31 -11.52
N ALA A 87 9.86 11.55 -11.14
CA ALA A 87 8.99 10.53 -10.57
C ALA A 87 8.31 9.69 -11.66
N HIS A 88 8.31 8.38 -11.45
CA HIS A 88 7.71 7.40 -12.36
C HIS A 88 6.63 6.61 -11.64
N ALA A 89 5.43 6.58 -12.20
CA ALA A 89 4.35 5.71 -11.72
C ALA A 89 4.69 4.24 -11.99
N THR A 90 4.27 3.35 -11.09
CA THR A 90 4.42 1.91 -11.26
C THR A 90 3.22 1.16 -10.71
N GLU A 91 3.12 -0.13 -11.05
CA GLU A 91 2.19 -1.09 -10.44
C GLU A 91 2.97 -2.08 -9.55
N GLY A 92 4.07 -1.63 -8.93
CA GLY A 92 5.02 -2.50 -8.24
C GLY A 92 4.41 -3.27 -7.06
N GLY A 93 3.41 -2.70 -6.38
CA GLY A 93 2.68 -3.40 -5.32
C GLY A 93 1.91 -4.64 -5.79
N HIS A 94 1.67 -4.77 -7.10
CA HIS A 94 1.12 -5.96 -7.73
C HIS A 94 2.18 -7.01 -8.08
N ALA A 95 3.47 -6.79 -7.80
CA ALA A 95 4.50 -7.81 -7.95
C ALA A 95 4.21 -9.01 -7.03
N SER A 96 4.63 -10.20 -7.47
CA SER A 96 4.44 -11.44 -6.71
C SER A 96 5.08 -11.34 -5.33
N PHE A 97 4.30 -11.73 -4.31
CA PHE A 97 4.78 -11.90 -2.96
C PHE A 97 5.89 -12.95 -2.93
N ALA A 98 7.01 -12.64 -2.29
CA ALA A 98 8.18 -13.51 -2.21
C ALA A 98 8.48 -13.83 -0.74
N PRO A 99 7.99 -14.98 -0.21
CA PRO A 99 8.18 -15.35 1.19
C PRO A 99 9.66 -15.39 1.60
N GLY A 100 9.99 -14.72 2.71
CA GLY A 100 11.31 -14.72 3.35
C GLY A 100 11.42 -15.65 4.57
N SER A 101 10.30 -16.20 5.04
CA SER A 101 10.24 -17.05 6.24
C SER A 101 9.27 -18.24 6.08
N GLU A 102 9.38 -19.24 6.96
CA GLU A 102 8.49 -20.41 6.90
C GLU A 102 7.02 -20.06 7.13
N ILE A 103 6.73 -19.08 7.99
CA ILE A 103 5.36 -18.62 8.23
C ILE A 103 4.81 -17.88 7.00
N GLU A 104 5.63 -17.11 6.30
CA GLU A 104 5.23 -16.46 5.05
C GLU A 104 5.01 -17.47 3.92
N VAL A 105 5.74 -18.59 3.89
CA VAL A 105 5.46 -19.68 2.93
C VAL A 105 4.10 -20.30 3.20
N ARG A 106 3.76 -20.56 4.48
CA ARG A 106 2.42 -21.07 4.83
C ARG A 106 1.32 -20.04 4.56
N LEU A 107 1.59 -18.76 4.76
CA LEU A 107 0.68 -17.67 4.37
C LEU A 107 0.42 -17.70 2.86
N LEU A 108 1.48 -17.84 2.05
CA LEU A 108 1.35 -18.00 0.60
C LEU A 108 0.49 -19.21 0.25
N ASP A 109 0.78 -20.39 0.81
CA ASP A 109 0.03 -21.63 0.57
C ASP A 109 -1.44 -21.51 0.98
N PHE A 110 -1.73 -20.77 2.05
CA PHE A 110 -3.09 -20.52 2.54
C PHE A 110 -3.88 -19.58 1.62
N LEU A 111 -3.24 -18.51 1.13
CA LEU A 111 -3.90 -17.48 0.32
C LEU A 111 -3.92 -17.77 -1.18
N PHE A 112 -2.98 -18.57 -1.69
CA PHE A 112 -2.86 -18.89 -3.12
C PHE A 112 -4.14 -19.55 -3.68
N PRO A 113 -4.81 -20.52 -3.02
CA PRO A 113 -6.06 -21.09 -3.51
C PRO A 113 -7.22 -20.09 -3.62
N ILE A 114 -7.18 -18.99 -2.88
CA ILE A 114 -8.22 -17.95 -2.85
C ILE A 114 -8.01 -16.97 -4.00
N PHE A 115 -6.75 -16.61 -4.24
CA PHE A 115 -6.38 -15.45 -5.05
C PHE A 115 -5.69 -15.80 -6.38
N GLY A 116 -5.22 -17.04 -6.52
CA GLY A 116 -4.32 -17.46 -7.58
C GLY A 116 -2.97 -16.77 -7.42
N HIS A 117 -2.83 -15.56 -7.93
CA HIS A 117 -1.60 -14.78 -7.81
C HIS A 117 -1.58 -13.98 -6.50
N LEU A 118 -0.68 -14.26 -5.57
CA LEU A 118 -0.52 -13.43 -4.36
C LEU A 118 0.46 -12.30 -4.64
N SER A 119 -0.02 -11.05 -4.63
CA SER A 119 0.83 -9.86 -4.74
C SER A 119 1.21 -9.30 -3.37
N TYR A 120 2.24 -8.44 -3.30
CA TYR A 120 2.55 -7.70 -2.08
C TYR A 120 1.36 -6.89 -1.56
N GLU A 121 0.54 -6.29 -2.44
CA GLU A 121 -0.68 -5.59 -2.03
C GLU A 121 -1.62 -6.45 -1.19
N ARG A 122 -1.74 -7.75 -1.50
CA ARG A 122 -2.64 -8.67 -0.78
C ARG A 122 -2.13 -9.05 0.62
N VAL A 123 -0.92 -8.63 0.97
CA VAL A 123 -0.26 -8.89 2.25
C VAL A 123 0.05 -7.58 2.98
N ALA A 124 0.81 -6.68 2.36
CA ALA A 124 1.33 -5.43 2.91
C ALA A 124 0.47 -4.20 2.53
N SER A 125 -0.85 -4.31 2.67
CA SER A 125 -1.77 -3.16 2.61
C SER A 125 -2.89 -3.30 3.64
N GLY A 126 -3.72 -2.27 3.77
CA GLY A 126 -4.96 -2.35 4.55
C GLY A 126 -5.86 -3.49 4.09
N SER A 127 -5.92 -3.81 2.79
CA SER A 127 -6.65 -5.00 2.31
C SER A 127 -5.97 -6.33 2.67
N GLY A 128 -4.69 -6.31 3.04
CA GLY A 128 -3.91 -7.47 3.47
C GLY A 128 -4.05 -7.84 4.94
N ILE A 129 -4.30 -6.87 5.83
CA ILE A 129 -4.49 -7.11 7.27
C ILE A 129 -5.55 -8.20 7.55
N PRO A 130 -6.76 -8.17 6.94
CA PRO A 130 -7.76 -9.22 7.16
C PRO A 130 -7.33 -10.57 6.60
N ASN A 131 -6.49 -10.60 5.54
CA ASN A 131 -5.96 -11.84 4.98
C ASN A 131 -4.97 -12.51 5.94
N ILE A 132 -4.06 -11.72 6.52
CA ILE A 132 -3.10 -12.19 7.54
C ILE A 132 -3.85 -12.66 8.79
N TYR A 133 -4.80 -11.86 9.28
CA TYR A 133 -5.62 -12.22 10.44
C TYR A 133 -6.36 -13.55 10.22
N ARG A 134 -6.99 -13.70 9.05
CA ARG A 134 -7.69 -14.92 8.66
C ARG A 134 -6.75 -16.12 8.59
N PHE A 135 -5.56 -15.96 8.03
CA PHE A 135 -4.53 -17.01 8.00
C PHE A 135 -4.14 -17.44 9.40
N LEU A 136 -3.88 -16.51 10.31
CA LEU A 136 -3.50 -16.83 11.69
C LEU A 136 -4.64 -17.55 12.42
N ARG A 137 -5.90 -17.17 12.17
CA ARG A 137 -7.08 -17.81 12.77
C ARG A 137 -7.37 -19.20 12.21
N GLU A 138 -7.45 -19.33 10.89
CA GLU A 138 -7.92 -20.55 10.20
C GLU A 138 -6.77 -21.49 9.82
N GLY A 139 -5.64 -20.94 9.40
CA GLY A 139 -4.45 -21.69 8.98
C GLY A 139 -3.58 -22.12 10.16
N GLU A 140 -3.24 -21.18 11.05
CA GLU A 140 -2.39 -21.46 12.22
C GLU A 140 -3.19 -21.84 13.47
N GLY A 141 -4.53 -21.69 13.45
CA GLY A 141 -5.40 -22.09 14.55
C GLY A 141 -5.29 -21.22 15.80
N MET A 142 -4.85 -19.96 15.66
CA MET A 142 -4.75 -19.03 16.78
C MET A 142 -6.14 -18.73 17.36
N ALA A 143 -6.22 -18.65 18.69
CA ALA A 143 -7.46 -18.40 19.38
C ALA A 143 -7.95 -16.96 19.12
N GLU A 144 -9.20 -16.86 18.67
CA GLU A 144 -9.95 -15.61 18.59
C GLU A 144 -10.83 -15.47 19.85
N PRO A 145 -10.55 -14.52 20.75
CA PRO A 145 -11.39 -14.30 21.93
C PRO A 145 -12.84 -13.94 21.55
N GLU A 146 -13.81 -14.37 22.34
CA GLU A 146 -15.24 -14.13 22.05
C GLU A 146 -15.58 -12.65 21.90
N TRP A 147 -15.01 -11.77 22.73
CA TRP A 147 -15.23 -10.33 22.62
C TRP A 147 -14.73 -9.76 21.27
N LEU A 148 -13.63 -10.31 20.75
CA LEU A 148 -13.04 -9.88 19.48
C LEU A 148 -13.89 -10.40 18.31
N HIS A 149 -14.32 -11.66 18.40
CA HIS A 149 -15.25 -12.25 17.44
C HIS A 149 -16.52 -11.39 17.29
N LEU A 150 -17.16 -11.05 18.41
CA LEU A 150 -18.36 -10.21 18.44
C LEU A 150 -18.08 -8.81 17.88
N ALA A 151 -16.93 -8.21 18.20
CA ALA A 151 -16.57 -6.89 17.67
C ALA A 151 -16.36 -6.90 16.15
N LEU A 152 -15.80 -7.99 15.60
CA LEU A 152 -15.52 -8.11 14.16
C LEU A 152 -16.76 -8.45 13.33
N GLN A 153 -17.76 -9.14 13.89
CA GLN A 153 -18.98 -9.53 13.15
C GLN A 153 -19.77 -8.35 12.60
N ASP A 154 -19.87 -7.26 13.36
CA ASP A 154 -20.68 -6.08 13.01
C ASP A 154 -19.86 -4.94 12.40
N ALA A 155 -18.55 -5.14 12.19
CA ALA A 155 -17.64 -4.10 11.74
C ALA A 155 -17.66 -3.93 10.21
N PRO A 156 -17.92 -2.71 9.68
CA PRO A 156 -17.79 -2.44 8.25
C PRO A 156 -16.34 -2.58 7.75
N ASP A 157 -15.37 -2.29 8.61
CA ASP A 157 -13.94 -2.47 8.38
C ASP A 157 -13.32 -3.10 9.63
N PRO A 158 -12.75 -4.32 9.54
CA PRO A 158 -12.12 -4.98 10.69
C PRO A 158 -10.76 -4.35 11.07
N ASN A 159 -10.12 -3.59 10.20
CA ASN A 159 -8.75 -3.13 10.39
C ASN A 159 -8.56 -2.27 11.65
N PRO A 160 -9.39 -1.24 11.94
CA PRO A 160 -9.23 -0.45 13.15
C PRO A 160 -9.33 -1.30 14.43
N ILE A 161 -10.19 -2.32 14.44
CA ILE A 161 -10.38 -3.19 15.61
C ILE A 161 -9.13 -4.06 15.80
N ILE A 162 -8.66 -4.73 14.74
CA ILE A 162 -7.46 -5.58 14.78
C ILE A 162 -6.25 -4.75 15.23
N MET A 163 -6.01 -3.59 14.62
CA MET A 163 -4.85 -2.76 14.91
C MET A 163 -4.89 -2.17 16.32
N GLN A 164 -6.06 -1.69 16.79
CA GLN A 164 -6.18 -1.18 18.16
C GLN A 164 -6.00 -2.29 19.20
N ALA A 165 -6.52 -3.49 18.94
CA ALA A 165 -6.33 -4.63 19.82
C ALA A 165 -4.87 -5.08 19.88
N ALA A 166 -4.15 -5.04 18.74
CA ALA A 166 -2.72 -5.33 18.64
C ALA A 166 -1.90 -4.31 19.44
N LEU A 167 -2.07 -3.02 19.17
CA LEU A 167 -1.34 -1.93 19.84
C LEU A 167 -1.60 -1.88 21.35
N ALA A 168 -2.81 -2.29 21.78
CA ALA A 168 -3.16 -2.38 23.20
C ALA A 168 -2.76 -3.72 23.85
N GLY A 169 -2.20 -4.68 23.09
CA GLY A 169 -1.84 -6.01 23.59
C GLY A 169 -3.03 -6.83 24.11
N LYS A 170 -4.24 -6.57 23.62
CA LYS A 170 -5.49 -7.17 24.15
C LYS A 170 -5.80 -8.55 23.58
N ALA A 171 -5.25 -8.89 22.42
CA ALA A 171 -5.44 -10.17 21.75
C ALA A 171 -4.15 -10.61 21.06
N GLU A 172 -3.66 -11.80 21.40
CA GLU A 172 -2.42 -12.37 20.85
C GLU A 172 -2.50 -12.53 19.33
N ILE A 173 -3.64 -12.95 18.78
CA ILE A 173 -3.85 -13.04 17.34
C ILE A 173 -3.72 -11.68 16.63
N CYS A 174 -4.17 -10.59 17.25
CA CYS A 174 -4.02 -9.24 16.69
C CYS A 174 -2.57 -8.77 16.74
N VAL A 175 -1.86 -9.05 17.83
CA VAL A 175 -0.42 -8.75 17.95
C VAL A 175 0.36 -9.52 16.88
N ALA A 176 0.11 -10.83 16.74
CA ALA A 176 0.74 -11.65 15.71
C ALA A 176 0.38 -11.19 14.28
N THR A 177 -0.85 -10.68 14.07
CA THR A 177 -1.25 -10.09 12.79
C THR A 177 -0.40 -8.86 12.47
N LEU A 178 -0.21 -7.98 13.46
CA LEU A 178 0.60 -6.77 13.30
C LEU A 178 2.09 -7.10 13.13
N ASP A 179 2.61 -8.11 13.83
CA ASP A 179 4.02 -8.50 13.73
C ASP A 179 4.36 -9.15 12.38
N LEU A 180 3.38 -9.82 11.75
CA LEU A 180 3.53 -10.44 10.43
C LEU A 180 3.24 -9.45 9.27
N PHE A 181 2.59 -8.32 9.56
CA PHE A 181 2.27 -7.26 8.60
C PHE A 181 3.43 -6.27 8.44
#